data_AF-A0ABD5KVD8-F1
#
_entry.id   AF-A0ABD5KVD8-F1
#
_cell.length_a   1.000
_cell.length_b   1.000
_cell.length_c   1.000
_cell.angle_alpha   90.00
_cell.angle_beta   90.00
_cell.angle_gamma   90.00
#
_symmetry.space_group_name_H-M   'P 1'
#
loop_
_entity.id
_entity.type
_entity.pdbx_description
1 polymer ?
#
loop_
_entity_poly.entity_id
_entity_poly.type
_entity_poly.pdbx_seq_one_letter_code
_entity_poly.pdbx_strand_id
1 'polypeptide(L)'
;MRTYEVYLMEEEVASSYFRREKLIYQLLIEYKMKRHLQETHLQKQVHYITRQLPNSFIQRELLQAFSHYPHFFTHQETFVLEYPHKKSRASIKLTNRCITIEGDGNVDAETAFFEVLRKLDPCFLAVNYGTDEYGWLRPVKTRKFV
;
A
#
# COMPACT_ATOMS: atom_id res chain seq x y z
N MET A 1 3.34 16.94 -1.27
CA MET A 1 2.36 15.85 -1.48
C MET A 1 3.08 14.60 -1.98
N ARG A 2 2.96 13.50 -1.25
CA ARG A 2 3.53 12.19 -1.58
C ARG A 2 2.39 11.22 -1.83
N THR A 3 2.54 10.31 -2.81
CA THR A 3 1.49 9.34 -3.15
C THR A 3 2.10 7.96 -3.24
N TYR A 4 1.60 7.07 -2.39
CA TYR A 4 2.00 5.67 -2.33
C TYR A 4 0.86 4.81 -2.85
N GLU A 5 1.17 3.83 -3.68
CA GLU A 5 0.27 2.70 -3.93
C GLU A 5 0.81 1.47 -3.20
N VAL A 6 -0.06 0.79 -2.47
CA VAL A 6 0.29 -0.42 -1.74
C VAL A 6 -0.45 -1.58 -2.36
N TYR A 7 0.30 -2.61 -2.74
CA TYR A 7 -0.20 -3.84 -3.33
C TYR A 7 -0.01 -5.00 -2.37
N LEU A 8 -1.01 -5.88 -2.30
CA LEU A 8 -0.89 -7.14 -1.59
C LEU A 8 -0.35 -8.19 -2.55
N MET A 9 0.91 -8.56 -2.41
CA MET A 9 1.54 -9.53 -3.32
C MET A 9 1.16 -10.95 -2.96
N GLU A 10 1.18 -11.85 -3.94
CA GLU A 10 1.16 -13.29 -3.70
C GLU A 10 2.37 -13.71 -2.86
N GLU A 11 2.19 -14.67 -1.94
CA GLU A 11 3.25 -15.08 -1.01
C GLU A 11 4.48 -15.64 -1.74
N GLU A 12 4.25 -16.44 -2.79
CA GLU A 12 5.31 -17.02 -3.63
C GLU A 12 6.11 -15.93 -4.35
N VAL A 13 5.44 -14.87 -4.81
CA VAL A 13 6.07 -13.72 -5.43
C VAL A 13 6.85 -12.93 -4.40
N ALA A 14 6.26 -12.64 -3.24
CA ALA A 14 6.92 -11.89 -2.19
C ALA A 14 8.19 -12.59 -1.69
N SER A 15 8.14 -13.92 -1.54
CA SER A 15 9.30 -14.74 -1.21
C SER A 15 10.35 -14.76 -2.33
N SER A 16 9.93 -14.97 -3.58
CA SER A 16 10.85 -15.09 -4.72
C SER A 16 11.51 -13.77 -5.07
N TYR A 17 10.83 -12.64 -4.90
CA TYR A 17 11.31 -11.32 -5.30
C TYR A 17 11.78 -10.46 -4.11
N PHE A 18 11.94 -11.06 -2.94
CA PHE A 18 12.66 -10.42 -1.84
C PHE A 18 14.10 -10.07 -2.28
N ARG A 19 14.53 -8.82 -2.05
CA ARG A 19 15.77 -8.20 -2.58
C ARG A 19 15.82 -8.00 -4.10
N ARG A 20 14.73 -8.28 -4.81
CA ARG A 20 14.55 -8.07 -6.26
C ARG A 20 13.31 -7.22 -6.55
N GLU A 21 12.94 -6.37 -5.59
CA GLU A 21 11.74 -5.54 -5.62
C GLU A 21 11.73 -4.60 -6.82
N LYS A 22 12.92 -4.19 -7.28
CA LYS A 22 13.10 -3.35 -8.47
C LYS A 22 12.37 -3.90 -9.71
N LEU A 23 12.36 -5.23 -9.89
CA LEU A 23 11.69 -5.86 -11.05
C LEU A 23 10.17 -5.73 -10.94
N ILE A 24 9.61 -5.93 -9.74
CA ILE A 24 8.18 -5.73 -9.49
C ILE A 24 7.83 -4.25 -9.65
N TYR A 25 8.65 -3.36 -9.11
CA TYR A 25 8.46 -1.92 -9.21
C TYR A 25 8.40 -1.46 -10.68
N GLN A 26 9.32 -1.92 -11.52
CA GLN A 26 9.31 -1.62 -12.97
C GLN A 26 8.01 -2.07 -13.64
N LEU A 27 7.55 -3.29 -13.35
CA LEU A 27 6.27 -3.80 -13.85
C LEU A 27 5.08 -2.93 -13.40
N LEU A 28 5.06 -2.51 -12.14
CA LEU A 28 4.00 -1.67 -11.58
C LEU A 28 3.98 -0.26 -12.19
N ILE A 29 5.15 0.36 -12.44
CA ILE A 29 5.22 1.63 -13.18
C ILE A 29 4.62 1.46 -14.57
N GLU A 30 5.07 0.46 -15.33
CA GLU A 30 4.59 0.24 -16.69
C GLU A 30 3.08 0.02 -16.71
N TYR A 31 2.57 -0.78 -15.75
CA TYR A 31 1.15 -1.00 -15.57
C TYR A 31 0.40 0.30 -15.27
N LYS A 32 0.91 1.14 -14.36
CA LYS A 32 0.30 2.43 -14.03
C LYS A 32 0.25 3.36 -15.24
N MET A 33 1.33 3.46 -16.00
CA MET A 33 1.41 4.31 -17.18
C MET A 33 0.46 3.84 -18.28
N LYS A 34 0.23 2.54 -18.43
CA LYS A 34 -0.62 1.94 -19.47
C LYS A 34 -2.02 1.58 -18.98
N ARG A 35 -2.41 1.96 -17.76
CA ARG A 35 -3.66 1.55 -17.10
C ARG A 35 -4.94 2.01 -17.84
N HIS A 36 -4.83 3.04 -18.69
CA HIS A 36 -5.91 3.57 -19.50
C HIS A 36 -6.08 2.84 -20.84
N LEU A 37 -5.16 1.96 -21.22
CA LEU A 37 -5.24 1.13 -22.42
C LEU A 37 -5.94 -0.18 -22.05
N GLN A 38 -7.05 -0.51 -22.74
CA GLN A 38 -7.83 -1.71 -22.46
C GLN A 38 -6.99 -2.99 -22.60
N GLU A 39 -7.12 -3.87 -21.59
CA GLU A 39 -6.61 -5.24 -21.51
C GLU A 39 -5.23 -5.50 -22.10
N THR A 40 -4.21 -4.92 -21.47
CA THR A 40 -2.82 -5.24 -21.77
C THR A 40 -2.38 -6.53 -21.06
N HIS A 41 -1.44 -7.27 -21.64
CA HIS A 41 -0.77 -8.41 -20.97
C HIS A 41 -0.23 -8.02 -19.57
N LEU A 42 0.14 -6.75 -19.38
CA LEU A 42 0.59 -6.19 -18.10
C LEU A 42 -0.50 -6.26 -17.02
N GLN A 43 -1.76 -6.00 -17.37
CA GLN A 43 -2.86 -6.12 -16.40
C GLN A 43 -2.96 -7.56 -15.88
N LYS A 44 -2.90 -8.55 -16.79
CA LYS A 44 -2.93 -9.97 -16.44
C LYS A 44 -1.75 -10.35 -15.55
N GLN A 45 -0.55 -9.86 -15.88
CA GLN A 45 0.65 -10.09 -15.05
C GLN A 45 0.51 -9.49 -13.66
N VAL A 46 0.09 -8.22 -13.54
CA VAL A 46 -0.11 -7.58 -12.23
C VAL A 46 -1.19 -8.29 -11.43
N HIS A 47 -2.29 -8.70 -12.06
CA HIS A 47 -3.37 -9.43 -11.39
C HIS A 47 -2.95 -10.85 -10.96
N TYR A 48 -2.00 -11.46 -11.68
CA TYR A 48 -1.48 -12.77 -11.32
C TYR A 48 -0.53 -12.70 -10.12
N ILE A 49 0.28 -11.63 -10.01
CA ILE A 49 1.25 -11.49 -8.92
C ILE A 49 0.67 -10.80 -7.67
N THR A 50 -0.57 -10.30 -7.73
CA THR A 50 -1.23 -9.58 -6.63
C THR A 50 -2.54 -10.26 -6.21
N ARG A 51 -2.77 -10.30 -4.90
CA ARG A 51 -4.01 -10.75 -4.28
C ARG A 51 -5.06 -9.66 -4.30
N GLN A 52 -6.34 -10.05 -4.28
CA GLN A 52 -7.43 -9.11 -4.01
C GLN A 52 -7.31 -8.58 -2.57
N LEU A 53 -7.59 -7.29 -2.40
CA LEU A 53 -7.54 -6.68 -1.08
C LEU A 53 -8.78 -7.08 -0.25
N PRO A 54 -8.61 -7.59 0.99
CA PRO A 54 -9.73 -7.85 1.89
C PRO A 54 -10.23 -6.52 2.48
N ASN A 55 -10.85 -5.68 1.64
CA ASN A 55 -11.17 -4.28 1.97
C ASN A 55 -11.96 -4.14 3.27
N SER A 56 -13.00 -4.93 3.50
CA SER A 56 -13.80 -4.87 4.72
C SER A 56 -12.99 -5.16 5.98
N PHE A 57 -12.02 -6.09 5.90
CA PHE A 57 -11.09 -6.37 6.99
C PHE A 57 -10.16 -5.17 7.23
N ILE A 58 -9.53 -4.64 6.18
CA ILE A 58 -8.62 -3.48 6.29
C ILE A 58 -9.35 -2.26 6.88
N GLN A 59 -10.57 -1.97 6.41
CA GLN A 59 -11.40 -0.89 6.94
C GLN A 59 -11.67 -1.03 8.43
N ARG A 60 -12.03 -2.24 8.88
CA ARG A 60 -12.27 -2.52 10.29
C ARG A 60 -11.01 -2.30 11.12
N GLU A 61 -9.86 -2.77 10.65
CA GLU A 61 -8.59 -2.63 11.37
C GLU A 61 -8.13 -1.16 11.46
N LEU A 62 -8.35 -0.36 10.41
CA LEU A 62 -8.14 1.10 10.44
C LEU A 62 -9.05 1.78 11.48
N LEU A 63 -10.35 1.50 11.42
CA LEU A 63 -11.34 2.04 12.37
C LEU A 63 -10.99 1.66 13.81
N GLN A 64 -10.55 0.43 14.05
CA GLN A 64 -10.13 -0.02 15.37
C GLN A 64 -8.87 0.71 15.84
N ALA A 65 -7.84 0.80 14.98
CA ALA A 65 -6.57 1.43 15.30
C ALA A 65 -6.70 2.92 15.66
N PHE A 66 -7.63 3.63 15.01
CA PHE A 66 -7.81 5.07 15.19
C PHE A 66 -9.13 5.45 15.88
N SER A 67 -9.85 4.48 16.44
CA SER A 67 -11.17 4.66 17.08
C SER A 67 -11.24 5.76 18.14
N HIS A 68 -10.14 5.99 18.86
CA HIS A 68 -10.04 6.98 19.94
C HIS A 68 -9.38 8.29 19.48
N TYR A 69 -9.05 8.41 18.19
CA TYR A 69 -8.32 9.57 17.68
C TYR A 69 -9.29 10.56 17.01
N PRO A 70 -9.48 11.77 17.58
CA PRO A 70 -10.53 12.69 17.14
C PRO A 70 -10.30 13.29 15.75
N HIS A 71 -9.05 13.25 15.25
CA HIS A 71 -8.68 13.74 13.92
C HIS A 71 -8.57 12.60 12.89
N PHE A 72 -9.27 11.49 13.14
CA PHE A 72 -9.49 10.43 12.16
C PHE A 72 -10.95 10.42 11.72
N PHE A 73 -11.20 10.59 10.43
CA PHE A 73 -12.56 10.69 9.89
C PHE A 73 -12.63 10.18 8.45
N THR A 74 -13.84 9.97 7.96
CA THR A 74 -14.08 9.57 6.56
C THR A 74 -14.52 10.77 5.74
N HIS A 75 -13.93 10.95 4.56
CA HIS A 75 -14.30 11.98 3.58
C HIS A 75 -14.33 11.37 2.19
N GLN A 76 -15.48 11.43 1.50
CA GLN A 76 -15.64 10.93 0.12
C GLN A 76 -15.07 9.50 -0.09
N GLU A 77 -15.46 8.55 0.78
CA GLU A 77 -15.01 7.14 0.76
C GLU A 77 -13.51 6.92 1.04
N THR A 78 -12.79 7.96 1.46
CA THR A 78 -11.41 7.88 1.93
C THR A 78 -11.36 8.09 3.43
N PHE A 79 -10.48 7.38 4.13
CA PHE A 79 -10.19 7.74 5.52
C PHE A 79 -9.09 8.79 5.53
N VAL A 80 -9.21 9.75 6.43
CA VAL A 80 -8.30 10.86 6.59
C VAL A 80 -7.80 10.86 8.03
N LEU A 81 -6.49 11.01 8.19
CA LEU A 81 -5.80 11.13 9.47
C LEU A 81 -5.01 12.42 9.47
N GLU A 82 -5.27 13.27 10.47
CA GLU A 82 -4.58 14.54 10.64
C GLU A 82 -3.87 14.59 11.99
N TYR A 83 -2.59 14.97 12.00
CA TYR A 83 -1.83 15.32 13.19
C TYR A 83 -1.55 16.84 13.18
N PRO A 84 -2.45 17.69 13.69
CA PRO A 84 -2.33 19.14 13.59
C PRO A 84 -1.02 19.68 14.17
N HIS A 85 -0.65 19.21 15.37
CA HIS A 85 0.59 19.62 16.04
C HIS A 85 1.86 19.23 15.28
N LYS A 86 1.80 18.15 14.49
CA LYS A 86 2.92 17.68 13.68
C LYS A 86 2.87 18.20 12.25
N LYS A 87 1.88 19.02 11.87
CA LYS A 87 1.65 19.44 10.48
C LYS A 87 1.73 18.26 9.51
N SER A 88 1.06 17.16 9.86
CA SER A 88 1.03 15.94 9.04
C SER A 88 -0.41 15.56 8.76
N ARG A 89 -0.71 15.23 7.52
CA ARG A 89 -2.04 14.80 7.07
C ARG A 89 -1.86 13.70 6.06
N ALA A 90 -2.67 12.65 6.18
CA ALA A 90 -2.72 11.62 5.15
C ALA A 90 -4.15 11.16 4.88
N SER A 91 -4.42 10.77 3.65
CA SER A 91 -5.63 10.06 3.26
C SER A 91 -5.29 8.65 2.80
N ILE A 92 -6.20 7.72 3.01
CA ILE A 92 -6.11 6.34 2.55
C ILE A 92 -7.40 5.96 1.82
N LYS A 93 -7.24 5.51 0.58
CA LYS A 93 -8.31 5.02 -0.29
C LYS A 93 -8.07 3.56 -0.61
N LEU A 94 -9.08 2.74 -0.37
CA LEU A 94 -9.06 1.31 -0.68
C LEU A 94 -9.75 1.07 -2.01
N THR A 95 -9.10 0.33 -2.91
CA THR A 95 -9.72 -0.21 -4.13
C THR A 95 -9.61 -1.72 -4.13
N ASN A 96 -10.18 -2.42 -5.11
CA ASN A 96 -10.07 -3.89 -5.15
C ASN A 96 -8.64 -4.39 -5.45
N ARG A 97 -7.76 -3.54 -5.99
CA ARG A 97 -6.43 -3.94 -6.47
C ARG A 97 -5.26 -3.30 -5.74
N CYS A 98 -5.42 -2.06 -5.30
CA CYS A 98 -4.38 -1.36 -4.56
C CYS A 98 -4.99 -0.42 -3.52
N ILE A 99 -4.19 -0.11 -2.51
CA ILE A 99 -4.46 0.94 -1.55
C ILE A 99 -3.70 2.16 -2.02
N THR A 100 -4.34 3.33 -2.05
CA THR A 100 -3.66 4.59 -2.33
C THR A 100 -3.57 5.39 -1.04
N ILE A 101 -2.36 5.81 -0.68
CA ILE A 101 -2.10 6.66 0.47
C ILE A 101 -1.51 7.97 -0.03
N GLU A 102 -2.14 9.09 0.30
CA GLU A 102 -1.65 10.42 -0.05
C GLU A 102 -1.28 11.15 1.23
N GLY A 103 -0.03 11.61 1.31
CA GLY A 103 0.53 12.31 2.46
C GLY A 103 0.87 13.75 2.13
N ASP A 104 0.62 14.65 3.08
CA ASP A 104 1.00 16.04 3.03
C ASP A 104 1.63 16.53 4.34
N GLY A 105 2.59 17.44 4.22
CA GLY A 105 3.42 17.89 5.34
C GLY A 105 4.39 16.79 5.83
N ASN A 106 4.47 16.60 7.15
CA ASN A 106 5.32 15.57 7.77
C ASN A 106 4.81 14.13 7.51
N VAL A 107 5.68 13.13 7.71
CA VAL A 107 5.42 11.73 7.34
C VAL A 107 4.71 10.89 8.41
N ASP A 108 4.34 11.47 9.56
CA ASP A 108 3.76 10.73 10.68
C ASP A 108 2.41 10.06 10.33
N ALA A 109 1.53 10.77 9.60
CA ALA A 109 0.19 10.28 9.26
C ALA A 109 0.25 9.10 8.28
N GLU A 110 1.05 9.19 7.21
CA GLU A 110 1.21 8.06 6.28
C GLU A 110 1.93 6.86 6.96
N THR A 111 2.88 7.12 7.86
CA THR A 111 3.55 6.07 8.65
C THR A 111 2.57 5.34 9.54
N ALA A 112 1.61 6.04 10.16
CA ALA A 112 0.58 5.41 10.98
C ALA A 112 -0.29 4.43 10.15
N PHE A 113 -0.64 4.79 8.91
CA PHE A 113 -1.34 3.87 8.01
C PHE A 113 -0.48 2.67 7.62
N PHE A 114 0.80 2.88 7.29
CA PHE A 114 1.71 1.78 7.00
C PHE A 114 1.83 0.83 8.18
N GLU A 115 1.89 1.32 9.42
CA GLU A 115 1.94 0.46 10.61
C GLU A 115 0.70 -0.40 10.81
N VAL A 116 -0.48 0.08 10.44
CA VAL A 116 -1.69 -0.77 10.44
C VAL A 116 -1.55 -1.87 9.40
N LEU A 117 -1.28 -1.51 8.14
CA LEU A 117 -1.13 -2.48 7.03
C LEU A 117 -0.02 -3.51 7.32
N ARG A 118 1.09 -3.06 7.90
CA ARG A 118 2.23 -3.88 8.31
C ARG A 118 1.86 -5.00 9.28
N LYS A 119 0.86 -4.78 10.14
CA LYS A 119 0.39 -5.79 11.10
C LYS A 119 -0.54 -6.81 10.45
N LEU A 120 -1.18 -6.46 9.33
CA LEU A 120 -2.16 -7.32 8.66
C LEU A 120 -1.49 -8.41 7.82
N ASP A 121 -0.51 -8.06 6.98
CA ASP A 121 0.15 -9.01 6.09
C ASP A 121 1.59 -8.57 5.76
N PRO A 122 2.59 -9.47 5.78
CA PRO A 122 3.97 -9.12 5.43
C PRO A 122 4.21 -8.87 3.93
N CYS A 123 3.32 -9.33 3.05
CA CYS A 123 3.47 -9.26 1.59
C CYS A 123 2.94 -7.95 1.00
N PHE A 124 2.66 -6.94 1.83
CA PHE A 124 2.38 -5.60 1.33
C PHE A 124 3.65 -4.95 0.79
N LEU A 125 3.60 -4.57 -0.48
CA LEU A 125 4.62 -3.78 -1.16
C LEU A 125 4.10 -2.37 -1.37
N ALA A 126 4.76 -1.38 -0.77
CA ALA A 126 4.48 0.02 -1.03
C ALA A 126 5.39 0.55 -2.12
N VAL A 127 4.84 1.32 -3.05
CA VAL A 127 5.56 1.97 -4.15
C VAL A 127 5.16 3.44 -4.24
N ASN A 128 6.16 4.32 -4.34
CA ASN A 128 5.99 5.74 -4.61
C ASN A 128 6.50 6.03 -6.02
N TYR A 129 5.60 6.41 -6.91
CA TYR A 129 5.94 6.71 -8.30
C TYR A 129 6.61 8.07 -8.49
N GLY A 130 6.52 8.97 -7.49
CA GLY A 130 7.12 10.30 -7.56
C GLY A 130 8.60 10.33 -7.15
N THR A 131 9.08 9.34 -6.39
CA THR A 131 10.41 9.36 -5.76
C THR A 131 11.26 8.12 -6.04
N ASP A 132 10.81 7.17 -6.88
CA ASP A 132 11.49 5.88 -7.11
C ASP A 132 11.70 5.06 -5.82
N GLU A 133 10.86 5.30 -4.81
CA GLU A 133 10.91 4.60 -3.53
C GLU A 133 9.94 3.41 -3.54
N TYR A 134 10.45 2.23 -3.17
CA TYR A 134 9.65 1.03 -3.02
C TYR A 134 10.17 0.16 -1.89
N GLY A 135 9.28 -0.55 -1.22
CA GLY A 135 9.67 -1.41 -0.11
C GLY A 135 8.53 -2.24 0.45
N TRP A 136 8.88 -3.42 0.96
CA TRP A 136 7.96 -4.25 1.72
C TRP A 136 7.66 -3.59 3.07
N LEU A 137 6.39 -3.56 3.49
CA LEU A 137 6.02 -3.02 4.80
C LEU A 137 6.59 -3.85 5.95
N ARG A 138 6.74 -5.17 5.75
CA ARG A 138 7.61 -6.02 6.58
C ARG A 138 8.57 -6.78 5.70
N PRO A 139 9.82 -7.01 6.14
CA PRO A 139 10.64 -8.02 5.50
C PRO A 139 9.95 -9.38 5.61
N VAL A 140 9.64 -10.00 4.46
CA VAL A 140 9.16 -11.37 4.40
C VAL A 140 10.29 -12.26 4.89
N LYS A 141 10.09 -12.95 6.00
CA LYS A 141 11.09 -13.90 6.50
C LYS A 141 11.16 -15.06 5.51
N THR A 142 12.30 -15.23 4.85
CA THR A 142 12.58 -16.47 4.12
C THR A 142 12.54 -17.62 5.12
N ARG A 143 11.60 -18.57 4.93
CA ARG A 143 11.67 -19.84 5.67
C ARG A 143 12.96 -20.51 5.26
N LYS A 144 13.92 -20.61 6.18
CA LYS A 144 15.07 -21.49 6.01
C LYS A 144 14.54 -22.91 6.14
N PHE A 145 14.43 -23.63 5.03
CA PHE A 145 14.41 -25.08 5.09
C PHE A 145 15.82 -25.49 5.57
N VAL A 146 15.90 -26.00 6.80
CA VAL A 146 17.08 -26.67 7.36
C VAL A 146 16.90 -28.17 7.12
#